data_AF-A0A5J4VAQ0-F1
#
_entry.id   AF-A0A5J4VAQ0-F1
#
_cell.length_a   1.000
_cell.length_b   1.000
_cell.length_c   1.000
_cell.angle_alpha   90.00
_cell.angle_beta   90.00
_cell.angle_gamma   90.00
#
_symmetry.space_group_name_H-M   'P 1'
#
loop_
_entity.id
_entity.type
_entity.pdbx_description
1 polymer ?
#
loop_
_entity_poly.entity_id
_entity_poly.type
_entity_poly.pdbx_seq_one_letter_code
_entity_poly.pdbx_strand_id
1 'polypeptide(L)'
;MLFIIVAIIASKQVITLKLQILGIWPDIKCEYSTNALWNDLIHLSLSTSAKTEQLEKAVALTTAINQLLLYGSNSQYSNQLTGDQLIDGLFCTRTLSKGSLEEEIQFSPRDIFINRPGESKDINSTVDLRTPAVQIAASLLMFDLQGGCSEYRLAIIDEQQQAEKKMNSLLILFFILAIIATLTGYLLCLIPTRSIIFKIAQGTEKMKDINPASDVNERTGMGAASWKEEYSCDCQRLDKAHQKVLMALAGLCYSLDGEINIQHQINLIEITLQQHQSIDGIQILNNVNEVIRMREEARNNNYCTNGDQKQVIDITLSFDEAKLKQLSVIIRKLLEILIRVTFSSLSDEEDLITKYHIPHHHKKDHHAQHAVFLRKIQQEILIIARATKQHSKQLYSGWLVNHVSKVDRELTTLLVGKAPESELESQDLFYYQLSIPQSYSHFLESDSASIQDKNLFNKMLNILELKVDQQNT
;
A
#
# COMPACT_ATOMS: atom_id res chain seq x y z
N MET A 1 15.84 -8.86 -3.13
CA MET A 1 15.52 -9.93 -2.17
C MET A 1 16.54 -10.04 -1.02
N LEU A 2 17.85 -10.14 -1.30
CA LEU A 2 18.89 -10.28 -0.26
C LEU A 2 18.90 -9.13 0.76
N PHE A 3 18.75 -7.88 0.32
CA PHE A 3 18.68 -6.71 1.20
C PHE A 3 17.46 -6.70 2.14
N ILE A 4 16.31 -7.19 1.67
CA ILE A 4 15.10 -7.30 2.49
C ILE A 4 15.30 -8.38 3.56
N ILE A 5 15.95 -9.49 3.21
CA ILE A 5 16.29 -10.55 4.17
C ILE A 5 17.26 -10.04 5.24
N VAL A 6 18.28 -9.26 4.87
CA VAL A 6 19.22 -8.67 5.83
C VAL A 6 18.53 -7.64 6.75
N ALA A 7 17.64 -6.81 6.20
CA ALA A 7 16.87 -5.84 7.00
C ALA A 7 15.89 -6.53 7.97
N ILE A 8 15.26 -7.63 7.57
CA ILE A 8 14.37 -8.44 8.43
C ILE A 8 15.16 -9.14 9.54
N ILE A 9 16.36 -9.66 9.24
CA ILE A 9 17.22 -10.29 10.25
C ILE A 9 17.71 -9.27 11.28
N ALA A 10 18.15 -8.08 10.83
CA ALA A 10 18.61 -7.01 11.70
C ALA A 10 17.48 -6.49 12.62
N SER A 11 16.28 -6.30 12.08
CA SER A 11 15.12 -5.85 12.87
C SER A 11 14.64 -6.92 13.86
N LYS A 12 14.69 -8.21 13.52
CA LYS A 12 14.42 -9.30 14.48
C LYS A 12 15.44 -9.35 15.62
N GLN A 13 16.73 -9.16 15.34
CA GLN A 13 17.76 -9.15 16.38
C GLN A 13 17.60 -7.97 17.35
N VAL A 14 17.27 -6.77 16.84
CA VAL A 14 17.03 -5.59 17.69
C VAL A 14 15.81 -5.78 18.60
N ILE A 15 14.73 -6.39 18.11
CA ILE A 15 13.52 -6.66 18.92
C ILE A 15 13.79 -7.75 19.98
N THR A 16 14.59 -8.77 19.63
CA THR A 16 14.94 -9.86 20.56
C THR A 16 15.84 -9.36 21.68
N LEU A 17 16.80 -8.48 21.36
CA LEU A 17 17.67 -7.84 22.35
C LEU A 17 16.86 -6.95 23.32
N LYS A 18 15.86 -6.22 22.80
CA LYS A 18 15.00 -5.34 23.62
C LYS A 18 14.10 -6.13 24.57
N LEU A 19 13.63 -7.31 24.15
CA LEU A 19 12.81 -8.20 24.99
C LEU A 19 13.63 -8.97 26.04
N GLN A 20 14.87 -9.35 25.72
CA GLN A 20 15.78 -9.97 26.70
C GLN A 20 16.24 -8.98 27.79
N ILE A 21 16.47 -7.71 27.44
CA ILE A 21 16.88 -6.68 28.41
C ILE A 21 15.73 -6.26 29.35
N LEU A 22 14.47 -6.36 28.92
CA LEU A 22 13.33 -5.84 29.69
C LEU A 22 12.50 -6.90 30.42
N GLY A 23 12.68 -8.19 30.16
CA GLY A 23 11.75 -9.23 30.65
C GLY A 23 12.34 -10.39 31.45
N ILE A 24 13.61 -10.73 31.29
CA ILE A 24 14.27 -11.84 31.99
C ILE A 24 15.73 -11.43 32.23
N TRP A 25 15.98 -10.77 33.36
CA TRP A 25 17.36 -10.46 33.75
C TRP A 25 18.06 -11.78 34.11
N PRO A 26 19.20 -12.11 33.48
CA PRO A 26 19.95 -13.29 33.84
C PRO A 26 20.44 -13.15 35.29
N ASP A 27 20.53 -14.29 35.95
CA ASP A 27 21.03 -14.48 37.31
C ASP A 27 22.54 -14.14 37.36
N ILE A 28 22.88 -12.87 37.16
CA ILE A 28 24.27 -12.38 37.11
C ILE A 28 24.79 -12.40 38.54
N LYS A 29 25.41 -13.52 38.90
CA LYS A 29 26.19 -13.66 40.12
C LYS A 29 27.57 -13.07 39.90
N CYS A 30 27.93 -12.10 40.74
CA CYS A 30 29.28 -11.61 40.85
C CYS A 30 30.11 -12.64 41.62
N GLU A 31 30.88 -13.46 40.90
CA GLU A 31 31.73 -14.51 41.49
C GLU A 31 32.82 -13.96 42.42
N TYR A 32 33.10 -12.65 42.34
CA TYR A 32 34.10 -11.96 43.16
C TYR A 32 33.51 -11.35 44.45
N SER A 33 32.20 -11.22 44.56
CA SER A 33 31.55 -10.63 45.72
C SER A 33 31.25 -11.69 46.77
N THR A 34 31.83 -11.54 47.95
CA THR A 34 31.58 -12.40 49.12
C THR A 34 30.42 -11.91 49.97
N ASN A 35 29.85 -10.73 49.68
CA ASN A 35 28.68 -10.19 50.38
C ASN A 35 27.40 -10.84 49.86
N ALA A 36 26.67 -11.55 50.72
CA ALA A 36 25.46 -12.28 50.34
C ALA A 36 24.33 -11.40 49.78
N LEU A 37 24.28 -10.10 50.11
CA LEU A 37 23.27 -9.16 49.64
C LEU A 37 23.62 -8.53 48.28
N TRP A 38 24.91 -8.35 47.99
CA TRP A 38 25.40 -7.64 46.80
C TRP A 38 26.14 -8.54 45.81
N ASN A 39 26.06 -9.86 45.98
CA ASN A 39 26.67 -10.81 45.07
C ASN A 39 25.86 -11.05 43.79
N ASP A 40 24.71 -10.41 43.65
CA ASP A 40 23.96 -10.34 42.41
C ASP A 40 23.19 -9.03 42.26
N LEU A 41 22.54 -8.87 41.11
CA LEU A 41 21.75 -7.69 40.78
C LEU A 41 20.29 -7.80 41.23
N ILE A 42 19.97 -8.68 42.19
CA ILE A 42 18.59 -8.94 42.61
C ILE A 42 17.91 -7.67 43.15
N HIS A 43 18.69 -6.75 43.71
CA HIS A 43 18.25 -5.46 44.22
C HIS A 43 17.66 -4.51 43.15
N LEU A 44 17.93 -4.77 41.87
CA LEU A 44 17.34 -4.03 40.75
C LEU A 44 16.06 -4.69 40.22
N SER A 45 15.72 -5.89 40.72
CA SER A 45 14.56 -6.64 40.26
C SER A 45 13.25 -6.05 40.80
N LEU A 46 12.26 -5.97 39.92
CA LEU A 46 10.88 -5.59 40.29
C LEU A 46 10.03 -6.79 40.73
N SER A 47 10.54 -8.02 40.58
CA SER A 47 9.81 -9.24 40.95
C SER A 47 9.65 -9.38 42.46
N THR A 48 8.44 -9.70 42.92
CA THR A 48 8.14 -9.93 44.34
C THR A 48 8.92 -11.11 44.93
N SER A 49 9.18 -12.16 44.13
CA SER A 49 10.01 -13.29 44.56
C SER A 49 11.45 -12.87 44.79
N ALA A 50 12.01 -12.07 43.88
CA ALA A 50 13.37 -11.55 43.97
C ALA A 50 13.55 -10.61 45.18
N LYS A 51 12.53 -9.79 45.49
CA LYS A 51 12.53 -8.95 46.69
C LYS A 51 12.47 -9.76 47.99
N THR A 52 11.78 -10.89 47.98
CA THR A 52 11.72 -11.79 49.15
C THR A 52 13.09 -12.44 49.38
N GLU A 53 13.73 -12.91 48.33
CA GLU A 53 15.11 -13.44 48.38
C GLU A 53 16.13 -12.38 48.82
N GLN A 54 15.98 -11.13 48.35
CA GLN A 54 16.82 -10.02 48.78
C GLN A 54 16.68 -9.75 50.29
N LEU A 55 15.46 -9.83 50.83
CA LEU A 55 15.22 -9.67 52.27
C LEU A 55 15.89 -10.80 53.07
N GLU A 56 15.82 -12.05 52.60
CA GLU A 56 16.52 -13.18 53.23
C GLU A 56 18.04 -12.96 53.27
N LYS A 57 18.62 -12.48 52.17
CA LYS A 57 20.05 -12.13 52.09
C LYS A 57 20.43 -10.98 53.03
N ALA A 58 19.59 -9.96 53.17
CA ALA A 58 19.81 -8.85 54.09
C ALA A 58 19.79 -9.31 55.57
N VAL A 59 18.87 -10.22 55.91
CA VAL A 59 18.80 -10.83 57.24
C VAL A 59 20.05 -11.68 57.52
N ALA A 60 20.52 -12.46 56.54
CA ALA A 60 21.74 -13.25 56.66
C ALA A 60 22.97 -12.36 56.91
N LEU A 61 23.13 -11.28 56.13
CA LEU A 61 24.23 -10.32 56.31
C LEU A 61 24.20 -9.67 57.69
N THR A 62 23.03 -9.23 58.14
CA THR A 62 22.86 -8.62 59.47
C THR A 62 23.21 -9.60 60.59
N THR A 63 22.84 -10.87 60.40
CA THR A 63 23.17 -11.95 61.35
C THR A 63 24.67 -12.20 61.41
N ALA A 64 25.35 -12.24 60.25
CA ALA A 64 26.80 -12.40 60.17
C ALA A 64 27.55 -11.25 60.87
N ILE A 65 27.13 -10.00 60.63
CA ILE A 65 27.69 -8.83 61.33
C ILE A 65 27.49 -8.94 62.84
N ASN A 66 26.28 -9.31 63.30
CA ASN A 66 26.01 -9.47 64.73
C ASN A 66 26.86 -10.58 65.37
N GLN A 67 27.06 -11.70 64.67
CA GLN A 67 27.92 -12.79 65.15
C GLN A 67 29.38 -12.35 65.25
N LEU A 68 29.88 -11.61 64.26
CA LEU A 68 31.23 -11.05 64.28
C LEU A 68 31.42 -10.06 65.44
N LEU A 69 30.43 -9.20 65.70
CA LEU A 69 30.48 -8.25 66.83
C LEU A 69 30.49 -8.96 68.19
N LEU A 70 29.67 -10.01 68.34
CA LEU A 70 29.50 -10.74 69.60
C LEU A 70 30.63 -11.70 69.92
N TYR A 71 31.12 -12.41 68.91
CA TYR A 71 32.03 -13.54 69.10
C TYR A 71 33.43 -13.29 68.54
N GLY A 72 33.61 -12.22 67.77
CA GLY A 72 34.85 -11.91 67.07
C GLY A 72 35.07 -12.82 65.85
N SER A 73 35.99 -12.43 64.98
CA SER A 73 36.24 -13.14 63.71
C SER A 73 36.90 -14.52 63.86
N ASN A 74 37.46 -14.83 65.04
CA ASN A 74 38.07 -16.13 65.35
C ASN A 74 37.08 -17.17 65.92
N SER A 75 35.79 -16.85 65.97
CA SER A 75 34.80 -17.76 66.55
C SER A 75 34.37 -18.84 65.53
N GLN A 76 34.10 -20.05 66.02
CA GLN A 76 33.51 -21.11 65.18
C GLN A 76 32.10 -20.79 64.64
N TYR A 77 31.50 -19.70 65.13
CA TYR A 77 30.15 -19.26 64.80
C TYR A 77 30.10 -18.17 63.72
N SER A 78 31.24 -17.55 63.36
CA SER A 78 31.33 -16.45 62.39
C SER A 78 31.89 -16.91 61.04
N ASN A 79 31.32 -17.98 60.47
CA ASN A 79 31.80 -18.55 59.20
C ASN A 79 31.28 -17.81 57.95
N GLN A 80 30.36 -16.85 58.11
CA GLN A 80 29.82 -16.06 57.01
C GLN A 80 30.57 -14.74 56.90
N LEU A 81 31.27 -14.56 55.78
CA LEU A 81 31.95 -13.32 55.42
C LEU A 81 30.90 -12.25 55.08
N THR A 82 31.15 -11.03 55.53
CA THR A 82 30.29 -9.88 55.22
C THR A 82 30.60 -9.30 53.84
N GLY A 83 31.77 -9.64 53.29
CA GLY A 83 32.31 -9.16 52.02
C GLY A 83 32.89 -7.76 52.09
N ASP A 84 33.01 -7.20 53.29
CA ASP A 84 33.79 -6.00 53.56
C ASP A 84 35.15 -6.42 54.12
N GLN A 85 36.23 -6.13 53.39
CA GLN A 85 37.58 -6.52 53.78
C GLN A 85 38.05 -5.84 55.08
N LEU A 86 37.49 -4.69 55.47
CA LEU A 86 37.79 -4.04 56.74
C LEU A 86 37.13 -4.79 57.91
N ILE A 87 35.91 -5.30 57.71
CA ILE A 87 35.18 -6.07 58.72
C ILE A 87 35.73 -7.50 58.81
N ASP A 88 35.98 -8.12 57.65
CA ASP A 88 36.39 -9.52 57.55
C ASP A 88 37.91 -9.71 57.72
N GLY A 89 38.73 -8.70 57.35
CA GLY A 89 40.19 -8.79 57.31
C GLY A 89 40.91 -8.32 58.59
N LEU A 90 40.21 -7.64 59.49
CA LEU A 90 40.74 -7.36 60.82
C LEU A 90 40.54 -8.61 61.71
N PHE A 91 41.54 -8.97 62.50
CA PHE A 91 41.33 -9.82 63.69
C PHE A 91 40.45 -9.03 64.66
N CYS A 92 39.15 -8.98 64.37
CA CYS A 92 38.18 -8.27 65.16
C CYS A 92 38.04 -9.08 66.45
N THR A 93 38.79 -8.66 67.47
CA THR A 93 38.58 -9.12 68.83
C THR A 93 37.17 -8.69 69.21
N ARG A 94 36.43 -9.63 69.79
CA ARG A 94 35.07 -9.45 70.31
C ARG A 94 34.86 -8.01 70.81
N THR A 95 34.07 -7.22 70.07
CA THR A 95 33.94 -5.78 70.33
C THR A 95 33.04 -5.52 71.54
N LEU A 96 32.12 -6.45 71.82
CA LEU A 96 31.24 -6.42 72.99
C LEU A 96 31.76 -7.40 74.04
N SER A 97 32.31 -6.96 75.18
CA SER A 97 32.83 -7.86 76.21
C SER A 97 31.74 -8.78 76.79
N LYS A 98 32.07 -10.02 77.19
CA LYS A 98 31.06 -10.95 77.72
C LYS A 98 30.50 -10.45 79.04
N GLY A 99 29.19 -10.22 79.08
CA GLY A 99 28.51 -9.60 80.21
C GLY A 99 28.72 -8.09 80.30
N SER A 100 29.15 -7.42 79.21
CA SER A 100 29.17 -5.96 79.18
C SER A 100 27.74 -5.42 79.11
N LEU A 101 27.56 -4.20 79.61
CA LEU A 101 26.26 -3.53 79.59
C LEU A 101 25.75 -3.36 78.16
N GLU A 102 26.65 -3.18 77.19
CA GLU A 102 26.35 -3.06 75.77
C GLU A 102 25.85 -4.38 75.16
N GLU A 103 26.47 -5.53 75.50
CA GLU A 103 25.94 -6.85 75.09
C GLU A 103 24.56 -7.09 75.71
N GLU A 104 24.37 -6.72 76.97
CA GLU A 104 23.11 -6.86 77.69
C GLU A 104 22.01 -5.96 77.12
N ILE A 105 22.31 -4.70 76.78
CA ILE A 105 21.37 -3.77 76.14
C ILE A 105 20.94 -4.30 74.76
N GLN A 106 21.87 -4.83 73.98
CA GLN A 106 21.62 -5.17 72.58
C GLN A 106 21.02 -6.58 72.38
N PHE A 107 21.34 -7.54 73.26
CA PHE A 107 21.01 -8.95 73.04
C PHE A 107 20.30 -9.66 74.20
N SER A 108 20.27 -9.11 75.42
CA SER A 108 19.44 -9.72 76.45
C SER A 108 17.97 -9.43 76.15
N PRO A 109 17.08 -10.42 76.27
CA PRO A 109 15.65 -10.19 76.17
C PRO A 109 15.26 -9.25 77.30
N ARG A 110 15.18 -7.95 76.99
CA ARG A 110 14.56 -7.00 77.90
C ARG A 110 13.08 -7.28 77.80
N ASP A 111 12.49 -7.71 78.92
CA ASP A 111 11.06 -7.65 79.14
C ASP A 111 10.66 -6.16 79.13
N ILE A 112 10.56 -5.53 77.95
CA ILE A 112 10.23 -4.10 77.81
C ILE A 112 8.77 -3.80 78.24
N PHE A 113 8.08 -4.77 78.86
CA PHE A 113 6.70 -4.66 79.32
C PHE A 113 6.44 -5.28 80.70
N ILE A 114 7.45 -5.40 81.57
CA ILE A 114 7.19 -5.81 82.97
C ILE A 114 7.78 -4.78 83.94
N ASN A 115 6.89 -4.01 84.56
CA ASN A 115 7.23 -3.13 85.68
C ASN A 115 7.61 -4.00 86.89
N ARG A 116 8.89 -4.06 87.25
CA ARG A 116 9.35 -4.78 88.43
C ARG A 116 9.34 -3.86 89.67
N PRO A 117 8.81 -4.30 90.81
CA PRO A 117 8.75 -3.48 92.01
C PRO A 117 10.14 -3.39 92.66
N GLY A 118 10.72 -2.19 92.70
CA GLY A 118 11.98 -1.91 93.38
C GLY A 118 13.03 -1.16 92.56
N GLU A 119 12.84 -1.01 91.25
CA GLU A 119 13.72 -0.14 90.45
C GLU A 119 13.36 1.32 90.70
N SER A 120 14.22 1.99 91.46
CA SER A 120 14.17 3.44 91.64
C SER A 120 14.32 4.11 90.28
N LYS A 121 13.28 4.85 89.91
CA LYS A 121 13.24 5.78 88.79
C LYS A 121 14.47 6.69 88.76
N ASP A 122 15.49 6.35 87.96
CA ASP A 122 16.28 7.37 87.26
C ASP A 122 15.92 7.30 85.78
N ILE A 123 14.73 7.84 85.50
CA ILE A 123 14.03 7.92 84.21
C ILE A 123 14.73 8.86 83.20
N ASN A 124 15.96 9.33 83.46
CA ASN A 124 16.58 10.39 82.66
C ASN A 124 17.82 10.00 81.84
N SER A 125 18.31 8.76 81.83
CA SER A 125 19.25 8.32 80.79
C SER A 125 18.51 7.67 79.62
N THR A 126 17.50 8.37 79.09
CA THR A 126 16.94 8.06 77.78
C THR A 126 18.08 8.20 76.78
N VAL A 127 18.50 7.11 76.14
CA VAL A 127 19.36 7.15 74.96
C VAL A 127 18.61 7.93 73.89
N ASP A 128 18.84 9.24 73.87
CA ASP A 128 18.26 10.17 72.91
C ASP A 128 19.17 10.18 71.67
N LEU A 129 18.62 10.55 70.51
CA LEU A 129 19.35 10.81 69.27
C LEU A 129 20.41 11.92 69.44
N ARG A 130 20.34 12.66 70.55
CA ARG A 130 21.32 13.67 70.97
C ARG A 130 22.52 13.11 71.72
N THR A 131 22.49 11.83 72.09
CA THR A 131 23.60 11.18 72.79
C THR A 131 24.83 11.17 71.88
N PRO A 132 25.99 11.70 72.30
CA PRO A 132 27.16 11.86 71.43
C PRO A 132 27.58 10.59 70.70
N ALA A 133 27.51 9.43 71.36
CA ALA A 133 27.82 8.14 70.76
C ALA A 133 26.89 7.78 69.57
N VAL A 134 25.59 8.05 69.71
CA VAL A 134 24.60 7.82 68.64
C VAL A 134 24.84 8.78 67.47
N GLN A 135 25.15 10.05 67.75
CA GLN A 135 25.45 11.03 66.71
C GLN A 135 26.74 10.72 65.95
N ILE A 136 27.78 10.26 66.65
CA ILE A 136 29.05 9.84 66.04
C ILE A 136 28.83 8.62 65.16
N ALA A 137 28.13 7.59 65.65
CA ALA A 137 27.84 6.39 64.86
C ALA A 137 26.99 6.71 63.62
N ALA A 138 25.96 7.54 63.77
CA ALA A 138 25.13 7.98 62.64
C ALA A 138 25.92 8.82 61.63
N SER A 139 26.85 9.65 62.10
CA SER A 139 27.70 10.47 61.23
C SER A 139 28.73 9.65 60.47
N LEU A 140 29.36 8.65 61.12
CA LEU A 140 30.28 7.72 60.45
C LEU A 140 29.54 6.87 59.41
N LEU A 141 28.35 6.36 59.74
CA LEU A 141 27.53 5.60 58.80
C LEU A 141 27.09 6.46 57.61
N MET A 142 26.67 7.71 57.84
CA MET A 142 26.35 8.64 56.76
C MET A 142 27.57 8.99 55.91
N PHE A 143 28.76 9.13 56.52
CA PHE A 143 30.00 9.41 55.80
C PHE A 143 30.40 8.26 54.88
N ASP A 144 30.38 7.02 55.38
CA ASP A 144 30.70 5.84 54.58
C ASP A 144 29.65 5.58 53.49
N LEU A 145 28.36 5.78 53.81
CA LEU A 145 27.29 5.67 52.82
C LEU A 145 27.45 6.73 51.72
N GLN A 146 27.78 7.97 52.08
CA GLN A 146 28.01 9.04 51.11
C GLN A 146 29.23 8.76 50.23
N GLY A 147 30.32 8.24 50.81
CA GLY A 147 31.50 7.79 50.08
C GLY A 147 31.19 6.66 49.10
N GLY A 148 30.55 5.60 49.58
CA GLY A 148 30.14 4.44 48.77
C GLY A 148 29.17 4.82 47.65
N CYS A 149 28.17 5.66 47.92
CA CYS A 149 27.26 6.16 46.89
C CYS A 149 27.97 7.04 45.85
N SER A 150 29.00 7.80 46.24
CA SER A 150 29.78 8.61 45.31
C SER A 150 30.61 7.73 44.35
N GLU A 151 31.32 6.73 44.87
CA GLU A 151 32.10 5.79 44.07
C GLU A 151 31.21 4.94 43.16
N TYR A 152 30.07 4.45 43.68
CA TYR A 152 29.08 3.73 42.88
C TYR A 152 28.54 4.58 41.73
N ARG A 153 28.26 5.87 41.99
CA ARG A 153 27.84 6.81 40.94
C ARG A 153 28.93 6.97 39.87
N LEU A 154 30.19 7.10 40.26
CA LEU A 154 31.30 7.22 39.31
C LEU A 154 31.46 5.96 38.46
N ALA A 155 31.33 4.78 39.05
CA ALA A 155 31.37 3.51 38.32
C ALA A 155 30.24 3.39 37.29
N ILE A 156 28.99 3.76 37.67
CA ILE A 156 27.86 3.79 36.73
C ILE A 156 28.12 4.76 35.59
N ILE A 157 28.61 5.96 35.88
CA ILE A 157 28.89 6.96 34.84
C ILE A 157 29.96 6.46 33.87
N ASP A 158 31.03 5.83 34.37
CA ASP A 158 32.08 5.26 33.51
C ASP A 158 31.53 4.13 32.64
N GLU A 159 30.75 3.21 33.20
CA GLU A 159 30.12 2.13 32.43
C GLU A 159 29.17 2.67 31.35
N GLN A 160 28.35 3.68 31.68
CA GLN A 160 27.49 4.35 30.72
C GLN A 160 28.29 5.02 29.60
N GLN A 161 29.39 5.71 29.92
CA GLN A 161 30.26 6.33 28.92
C GLN A 161 30.93 5.29 28.02
N GLN A 162 31.34 4.14 28.56
CA GLN A 162 31.89 3.04 27.76
C GLN A 162 30.83 2.43 26.84
N ALA A 163 29.60 2.24 27.31
CA ALA A 163 28.49 1.75 26.51
C ALA A 163 28.13 2.73 25.39
N GLU A 164 28.07 4.03 25.69
CA GLU A 164 27.82 5.09 24.71
C GLU A 164 28.91 5.10 23.62
N LYS A 165 30.19 5.01 24.01
CA LYS A 165 31.31 4.92 23.07
C LYS A 165 31.17 3.70 22.14
N LYS A 166 30.81 2.52 22.67
CA LYS A 166 30.59 1.32 21.86
C LYS A 166 29.43 1.49 20.89
N MET A 167 28.32 2.07 21.32
CA MET A 167 27.14 2.33 20.46
C MET A 167 27.46 3.33 19.35
N ASN A 168 28.20 4.40 19.67
CA ASN A 168 28.66 5.37 18.68
C ASN A 168 29.58 4.74 17.63
N SER A 169 30.53 3.89 18.05
CA SER A 169 31.38 3.15 17.09
C SER A 169 30.58 2.25 16.16
N LEU A 170 29.55 1.57 16.68
CA LEU A 170 28.71 0.66 15.92
C LEU A 170 27.79 1.42 14.93
N LEU A 171 27.29 2.60 15.32
CA LEU A 171 26.52 3.48 14.44
C LEU A 171 27.37 3.96 13.26
N ILE A 172 28.61 4.39 13.51
CA ILE A 172 29.56 4.81 12.46
C ILE A 172 29.81 3.66 11.47
N LEU A 173 30.01 2.44 11.98
CA LEU A 173 30.22 1.26 11.13
C LEU A 173 29.01 0.99 10.20
N PHE A 174 27.79 1.05 10.73
CA PHE A 174 26.58 0.87 9.92
C PHE A 174 26.38 1.97 8.90
N PHE A 175 26.71 3.22 9.23
CA PHE A 175 26.63 4.32 8.29
C PHE A 175 27.58 4.12 7.08
N ILE A 176 28.81 3.69 7.34
CA ILE A 176 29.79 3.36 6.28
C ILE A 176 29.26 2.22 5.40
N LEU A 177 28.72 1.15 6.00
CA LEU A 177 28.14 0.03 5.24
C LEU A 177 26.95 0.46 4.38
N ALA A 178 26.09 1.35 4.88
CA ALA A 178 24.96 1.89 4.13
C ALA A 178 25.41 2.72 2.92
N ILE A 179 26.45 3.55 3.07
CA ILE A 179 27.03 4.31 1.94
C ILE A 179 27.60 3.35 0.88
N ILE A 180 28.38 2.35 1.29
CA ILE A 180 28.96 1.37 0.36
C ILE A 180 27.84 0.62 -0.38
N ALA A 181 26.84 0.12 0.34
CA ALA A 181 25.70 -0.58 -0.26
C ALA A 181 24.95 0.30 -1.27
N THR A 182 24.75 1.58 -0.94
CA THR A 182 24.06 2.55 -1.82
C THR A 182 24.89 2.84 -3.07
N LEU A 183 26.20 3.04 -2.93
CA LEU A 183 27.12 3.24 -4.06
C LEU A 183 27.22 2.01 -4.95
N THR A 184 27.32 0.82 -4.36
CA THR A 184 27.32 -0.45 -5.11
C THR A 184 26.00 -0.67 -5.84
N GLY A 185 24.86 -0.40 -5.19
CA GLY A 185 23.55 -0.43 -5.84
C GLY A 185 23.44 0.59 -6.97
N TYR A 186 23.95 1.79 -6.79
CA TYR A 186 23.96 2.82 -7.83
C TYR A 186 24.84 2.42 -9.02
N LEU A 187 26.07 1.97 -8.78
CA LEU A 187 27.01 1.60 -9.84
C LEU A 187 26.61 0.31 -10.57
N LEU A 188 26.08 -0.69 -9.86
CA LEU A 188 25.72 -2.00 -10.46
C LEU A 188 24.28 -2.07 -10.98
N CYS A 189 23.34 -1.33 -10.40
CA CYS A 189 21.93 -1.38 -10.78
C CYS A 189 21.43 -0.13 -11.52
N LEU A 190 22.02 1.05 -11.28
CA LEU A 190 21.59 2.33 -11.89
C LEU A 190 22.55 2.85 -12.99
N ILE A 191 23.64 2.17 -13.31
CA ILE A 191 24.32 2.30 -14.61
C ILE A 191 23.83 1.17 -15.52
N PRO A 192 22.60 1.25 -16.07
CA PRO A 192 22.22 0.34 -17.13
C PRO A 192 23.07 0.69 -18.34
N THR A 193 23.89 -0.26 -18.79
CA THR A 193 24.30 -0.22 -20.20
C THR A 193 23.02 -0.21 -21.03
N ARG A 194 22.93 0.67 -22.04
CA ARG A 194 21.77 0.79 -22.95
C ARG A 194 21.22 -0.57 -23.40
N SER A 195 22.11 -1.56 -23.54
CA SER A 195 21.79 -2.95 -23.87
C SER A 195 20.89 -3.68 -22.85
N ILE A 196 21.07 -3.45 -21.55
CA ILE A 196 20.25 -4.08 -20.50
C ILE A 196 18.85 -3.49 -20.48
N ILE A 197 18.70 -2.15 -20.60
CA ILE A 197 17.37 -1.52 -20.73
C ILE A 197 16.66 -2.03 -21.98
N PHE A 198 17.36 -2.11 -23.12
CA PHE A 198 16.76 -2.63 -24.35
C PHE A 198 16.35 -4.11 -24.20
N LYS A 199 17.17 -4.95 -23.58
CA LYS A 199 16.83 -6.36 -23.35
C LYS A 199 15.66 -6.52 -22.37
N ILE A 200 15.60 -5.69 -21.32
CA ILE A 200 14.47 -5.71 -20.37
C ILE A 200 13.21 -5.22 -21.08
N ALA A 201 13.25 -4.09 -21.79
CA ALA A 201 12.11 -3.58 -22.54
C ALA A 201 11.59 -4.61 -23.57
N GLN A 202 12.50 -5.24 -24.33
CA GLN A 202 12.16 -6.26 -25.32
C GLN A 202 11.68 -7.58 -24.67
N GLY A 203 12.18 -7.91 -23.47
CA GLY A 203 11.70 -9.04 -22.68
C GLY A 203 10.33 -8.80 -22.04
N THR A 204 10.07 -7.57 -21.59
CA THR A 204 8.78 -7.13 -21.04
C THR A 204 7.72 -7.01 -22.15
N GLU A 205 8.12 -6.63 -23.36
CA GLU A 205 7.24 -6.66 -24.54
C GLU A 205 6.77 -8.09 -24.83
N LYS A 206 7.68 -9.08 -24.80
CA LYS A 206 7.32 -10.52 -24.95
C LYS A 206 6.48 -11.07 -23.79
N MET A 207 6.52 -10.47 -22.61
CA MET A 207 5.61 -10.83 -21.52
C MET A 207 4.16 -10.40 -21.82
N LYS A 208 3.93 -9.43 -22.72
CA LYS A 208 2.57 -9.11 -23.20
C LYS A 208 1.96 -10.28 -23.96
N ASP A 209 2.75 -11.07 -24.68
CA ASP A 209 2.28 -12.25 -25.42
C ASP A 209 1.85 -13.40 -24.49
N ILE A 210 2.32 -13.40 -23.24
CA ILE A 210 1.95 -14.38 -22.20
C ILE A 210 0.82 -13.83 -21.32
N ASN A 211 0.46 -12.55 -21.46
CA ASN A 211 -0.62 -11.95 -20.70
C ASN A 211 -1.96 -12.58 -21.09
N PRO A 212 -2.69 -13.23 -20.16
CA PRO A 212 -4.01 -13.77 -20.44
C PRO A 212 -4.97 -12.74 -21.05
N ALA A 213 -4.81 -11.45 -20.72
CA ALA A 213 -5.62 -10.38 -21.30
C ALA A 213 -5.33 -10.15 -22.79
N SER A 214 -4.10 -10.41 -23.26
CA SER A 214 -3.77 -10.36 -24.69
C SER A 214 -4.41 -11.53 -25.45
N ASP A 215 -4.31 -12.74 -24.88
CA ASP A 215 -4.96 -13.96 -25.41
C ASP A 215 -6.50 -13.82 -25.43
N VAL A 216 -7.10 -13.24 -24.37
CA VAL A 216 -8.55 -12.96 -24.33
C VAL A 216 -8.95 -11.92 -25.39
N ASN A 217 -8.14 -10.90 -25.65
CA ASN A 217 -8.44 -9.90 -26.69
C ASN A 217 -8.32 -10.46 -28.11
N GLU A 218 -7.42 -11.41 -28.35
CA GLU A 218 -7.37 -12.16 -29.61
C GLU A 218 -8.57 -13.12 -29.73
N ARG A 219 -8.97 -13.77 -28.64
CA ARG A 219 -10.13 -14.69 -28.60
C ARG A 219 -11.49 -14.00 -28.69
N THR A 220 -11.62 -12.73 -28.30
CA THR A 220 -12.87 -11.96 -28.42
C THR A 220 -13.10 -11.40 -29.83
N GLY A 221 -12.17 -11.63 -30.77
CA GLY A 221 -12.31 -11.22 -32.17
C GLY A 221 -12.32 -9.69 -32.39
N MET A 222 -12.32 -8.87 -31.35
CA MET A 222 -12.19 -7.40 -31.42
C MET A 222 -10.71 -6.97 -31.52
N GLY A 223 -9.77 -7.82 -31.10
CA GLY A 223 -8.34 -7.59 -31.27
C GLY A 223 -7.90 -6.25 -30.68
N ALA A 224 -7.21 -5.44 -31.48
CA ALA A 224 -6.74 -4.11 -31.05
C ALA A 224 -7.83 -3.02 -30.95
N ALA A 225 -9.09 -3.35 -31.25
CA ALA A 225 -10.26 -2.49 -31.02
C ALA A 225 -11.06 -2.87 -29.76
N SER A 226 -10.49 -3.74 -28.90
CA SER A 226 -10.98 -4.00 -27.54
C SER A 226 -10.44 -2.93 -26.57
N TRP A 227 -11.18 -2.63 -25.50
CA TRP A 227 -10.66 -1.77 -24.45
C TRP A 227 -9.49 -2.45 -23.73
N LYS A 228 -8.44 -1.68 -23.45
CA LYS A 228 -7.25 -2.14 -22.72
C LYS A 228 -6.80 -1.05 -21.77
N GLU A 229 -6.22 -1.44 -20.65
CA GLU A 229 -5.67 -0.48 -19.67
C GLU A 229 -4.61 0.45 -20.28
N GLU A 230 -3.87 0.00 -21.30
CA GLU A 230 -2.91 0.85 -22.02
C GLU A 230 -3.55 2.03 -22.77
N TYR A 231 -4.86 1.97 -23.04
CA TYR A 231 -5.64 3.07 -23.61
C TYR A 231 -6.24 4.00 -22.56
N SER A 232 -6.14 3.70 -21.26
CA SER A 232 -6.57 4.60 -20.19
C SER A 232 -5.92 5.97 -20.34
N CYS A 233 -6.71 7.03 -20.41
CA CYS A 233 -6.23 8.39 -20.35
C CYS A 233 -6.12 8.91 -18.89
N ASP A 234 -6.38 8.04 -17.90
CA ASP A 234 -6.36 8.33 -16.46
C ASP A 234 -7.42 9.37 -16.05
N CYS A 235 -8.50 9.47 -16.84
CA CYS A 235 -9.68 10.29 -16.58
C CYS A 235 -10.92 9.41 -16.71
N GLN A 236 -11.58 9.12 -15.59
CA GLN A 236 -12.67 8.14 -15.57
C GLN A 236 -13.84 8.52 -16.49
N ARG A 237 -14.16 9.82 -16.62
CA ARG A 237 -15.18 10.32 -17.54
C ARG A 237 -14.85 9.99 -18.99
N LEU A 238 -13.62 10.31 -19.44
CA LEU A 238 -13.18 10.08 -20.81
C LEU A 238 -13.03 8.59 -21.10
N ASP A 239 -12.41 7.83 -20.19
CA ASP A 239 -12.26 6.38 -20.33
C ASP A 239 -13.61 5.68 -20.49
N LYS A 240 -14.62 6.10 -19.73
CA LYS A 240 -15.99 5.59 -19.87
C LYS A 240 -16.63 5.99 -21.19
N ALA A 241 -16.40 7.21 -21.68
CA ALA A 241 -16.90 7.64 -22.98
C ALA A 241 -16.29 6.78 -24.11
N HIS A 242 -14.98 6.53 -24.08
CA HIS A 242 -14.30 5.67 -25.04
C HIS A 242 -14.77 4.20 -24.94
N GLN A 243 -14.96 3.68 -23.74
CA GLN A 243 -15.53 2.34 -23.55
C GLN A 243 -16.93 2.22 -24.17
N LYS A 244 -17.79 3.23 -24.02
CA LYS A 244 -19.12 3.26 -24.65
C LYS A 244 -19.03 3.19 -26.18
N VAL A 245 -18.09 3.92 -26.78
CA VAL A 245 -17.82 3.85 -28.23
C VAL A 245 -17.46 2.42 -28.65
N LEU A 246 -16.56 1.76 -27.91
CA LEU A 246 -16.12 0.40 -28.23
C LEU A 246 -17.21 -0.65 -28.02
N MET A 247 -18.11 -0.46 -27.05
CA MET A 247 -19.28 -1.33 -26.85
C MET A 247 -20.25 -1.25 -28.04
N ALA A 248 -20.55 -0.05 -28.54
CA ALA A 248 -21.35 0.13 -29.75
C ALA A 248 -20.67 -0.48 -30.98
N LEU A 249 -19.35 -0.28 -31.12
CA LEU A 249 -18.56 -0.85 -32.20
C LEU A 249 -18.58 -2.39 -32.17
N ALA A 250 -18.46 -3.01 -31.00
CA ALA A 250 -18.51 -4.46 -30.85
C ALA A 250 -19.85 -5.03 -31.31
N GLY A 251 -20.97 -4.42 -30.90
CA GLY A 251 -22.31 -4.83 -31.36
C GLY A 251 -22.47 -4.72 -32.87
N LEU A 252 -21.99 -3.62 -33.47
CA LEU A 252 -21.98 -3.44 -34.93
C LEU A 252 -21.13 -4.51 -35.62
N CYS A 253 -19.91 -4.72 -35.15
CA CYS A 253 -18.98 -5.69 -35.72
C CYS A 253 -19.58 -7.09 -35.70
N TYR A 254 -20.15 -7.52 -34.56
CA TYR A 254 -20.84 -8.80 -34.46
C TYR A 254 -22.01 -8.90 -35.44
N SER A 255 -22.77 -7.83 -35.64
CA SER A 255 -23.90 -7.84 -36.57
C SER A 255 -23.45 -7.98 -38.03
N LEU A 256 -22.25 -7.49 -38.37
CA LEU A 256 -21.65 -7.65 -39.70
C LEU A 256 -20.99 -9.02 -39.90
N ASP A 257 -20.41 -9.58 -38.83
CA ASP A 257 -19.66 -10.83 -38.85
C ASP A 257 -19.93 -11.64 -37.58
N GLY A 258 -20.65 -12.76 -37.76
CA GLY A 258 -21.09 -13.60 -36.65
C GLY A 258 -20.06 -14.54 -36.08
N GLU A 259 -18.84 -14.54 -36.63
CA GLU A 259 -17.72 -15.30 -36.09
C GLU A 259 -17.01 -14.55 -34.95
N ILE A 260 -17.27 -13.24 -34.81
CA ILE A 260 -16.68 -12.42 -33.76
C ILE A 260 -17.28 -12.79 -32.40
N ASN A 261 -16.43 -13.08 -31.42
CA ASN A 261 -16.87 -13.41 -30.07
C ASN A 261 -16.98 -12.16 -29.18
N ILE A 262 -18.17 -11.56 -29.13
CA ILE A 262 -18.42 -10.36 -28.32
C ILE A 262 -18.99 -10.64 -26.91
N GLN A 263 -18.94 -11.89 -26.42
CA GLN A 263 -19.59 -12.26 -25.15
C GLN A 263 -19.06 -11.44 -23.97
N HIS A 264 -17.76 -11.17 -23.95
CA HIS A 264 -17.16 -10.35 -22.90
C HIS A 264 -17.73 -8.92 -22.90
N GLN A 265 -17.87 -8.32 -24.09
CA GLN A 265 -18.41 -6.98 -24.27
C GLN A 265 -19.90 -6.93 -23.90
N ILE A 266 -20.69 -7.97 -24.22
CA ILE A 266 -22.08 -8.08 -23.77
C ILE A 266 -22.15 -8.09 -22.25
N ASN A 267 -21.33 -8.91 -21.57
CA ASN A 267 -21.31 -8.97 -20.11
C ASN A 267 -20.93 -7.61 -19.50
N LEU A 268 -19.98 -6.88 -20.11
CA LEU A 268 -19.60 -5.54 -19.67
C LEU A 268 -20.76 -4.54 -19.83
N ILE A 269 -21.50 -4.60 -20.94
CA ILE A 269 -22.70 -3.78 -21.16
C ILE A 269 -23.73 -4.08 -20.07
N GLU A 270 -24.00 -5.35 -19.77
CA GLU A 270 -24.96 -5.75 -18.74
C GLU A 270 -24.58 -5.24 -17.35
N ILE A 271 -23.32 -5.39 -16.95
CA ILE A 271 -22.79 -4.86 -15.68
C ILE A 271 -22.93 -3.34 -15.64
N THR A 272 -22.59 -2.66 -16.73
CA THR A 272 -22.70 -1.20 -16.84
C THR A 272 -24.15 -0.74 -16.70
N LEU A 273 -25.09 -1.46 -17.35
CA LEU A 273 -26.53 -1.17 -17.29
C LEU A 273 -27.14 -1.41 -15.91
N GLN A 274 -26.60 -2.36 -15.13
CA GLN A 274 -27.01 -2.57 -13.73
C GLN A 274 -26.59 -1.40 -12.84
N GLN A 275 -25.44 -0.80 -13.12
CA GLN A 275 -24.95 0.36 -12.37
C GLN A 275 -25.65 1.65 -12.81
N HIS A 276 -25.82 1.86 -14.11
CA HIS A 276 -26.39 3.06 -14.70
C HIS A 276 -27.22 2.72 -15.93
N GLN A 277 -28.51 3.07 -15.92
CA GLN A 277 -29.36 2.86 -17.08
C GLN A 277 -28.92 3.77 -18.24
N SER A 278 -28.50 3.14 -19.34
CA SER A 278 -28.15 3.81 -20.60
C SER A 278 -29.12 3.34 -21.68
N ILE A 279 -29.82 4.27 -22.32
CA ILE A 279 -30.76 3.92 -23.40
C ILE A 279 -30.03 3.35 -24.59
N ASP A 280 -28.90 3.95 -24.98
CA ASP A 280 -28.05 3.40 -26.03
C ASP A 280 -27.52 2.01 -25.64
N GLY A 281 -27.14 1.80 -24.38
CA GLY A 281 -26.71 0.49 -23.88
C GLY A 281 -27.81 -0.57 -23.98
N ILE A 282 -29.04 -0.23 -23.58
CA ILE A 282 -30.21 -1.10 -23.69
C ILE A 282 -30.50 -1.41 -25.17
N GLN A 283 -30.43 -0.40 -26.05
CA GLN A 283 -30.67 -0.59 -27.48
C GLN A 283 -29.59 -1.45 -28.13
N ILE A 284 -28.31 -1.28 -27.77
CA ILE A 284 -27.22 -2.14 -28.24
C ILE A 284 -27.51 -3.59 -27.83
N LEU A 285 -27.81 -3.82 -26.56
CA LEU A 285 -28.07 -5.17 -26.04
C LEU A 285 -29.27 -5.82 -26.74
N ASN A 286 -30.38 -5.09 -26.90
CA ASN A 286 -31.57 -5.60 -27.60
C ASN A 286 -31.29 -5.95 -29.07
N ASN A 287 -30.58 -5.08 -29.78
CA ASN A 287 -30.22 -5.31 -31.18
C ASN A 287 -29.26 -6.50 -31.33
N VAL A 288 -28.25 -6.62 -30.46
CA VAL A 288 -27.30 -7.74 -30.47
C VAL A 288 -28.00 -9.06 -30.13
N ASN A 289 -28.85 -9.09 -29.11
CA ASN A 289 -29.60 -10.28 -28.73
C ASN A 289 -30.54 -10.75 -29.84
N GLU A 290 -31.15 -9.80 -30.58
CA GLU A 290 -31.96 -10.15 -31.74
C GLU A 290 -31.12 -10.79 -32.85
N VAL A 291 -29.90 -10.29 -33.12
CA VAL A 291 -28.98 -10.91 -34.09
C VAL A 291 -28.55 -12.31 -33.63
N ILE A 292 -28.26 -12.50 -32.35
CA ILE A 292 -27.95 -13.81 -31.77
C ILE A 292 -29.11 -14.78 -32.03
N ARG A 293 -30.34 -14.36 -31.68
CA ARG A 293 -31.56 -15.16 -31.89
C ARG A 293 -31.75 -15.54 -33.35
N MET A 294 -31.64 -14.58 -34.28
CA MET A 294 -31.76 -14.82 -35.72
C MET A 294 -30.76 -15.88 -36.22
N ARG A 295 -29.52 -15.82 -35.73
CA ARG A 295 -28.45 -16.78 -36.08
C ARG A 295 -28.65 -18.15 -35.45
N GLU A 296 -29.13 -18.22 -34.21
CA GLU A 296 -29.46 -19.49 -33.54
C GLU A 296 -30.64 -20.21 -34.21
N GLU A 297 -31.68 -19.48 -34.58
CA GLU A 297 -32.80 -20.04 -35.36
C GLU A 297 -32.32 -20.60 -36.71
N ALA A 298 -31.44 -19.89 -37.41
CA ALA A 298 -30.86 -20.36 -38.66
C ALA A 298 -29.97 -21.59 -38.46
N ARG A 299 -29.17 -21.64 -37.37
CA ARG A 299 -28.41 -22.83 -36.99
C ARG A 299 -29.34 -24.03 -36.78
N ASN A 300 -30.37 -23.89 -35.95
CA ASN A 300 -31.28 -24.98 -35.60
C ASN A 300 -32.02 -25.54 -36.83
N ASN A 301 -32.39 -24.67 -37.78
CA ASN A 301 -33.02 -25.10 -39.03
C ASN A 301 -32.06 -25.88 -39.95
N ASN A 302 -30.76 -25.56 -39.92
CA ASN A 302 -29.74 -26.24 -40.74
C ASN A 302 -29.19 -27.54 -40.11
N TYR A 303 -29.26 -27.70 -38.78
CA TYR A 303 -28.79 -28.92 -38.10
C TYR A 303 -29.67 -30.15 -38.34
N CYS A 304 -30.90 -29.99 -38.85
CA CYS A 304 -31.79 -31.12 -39.15
C CYS A 304 -31.48 -31.82 -40.50
N THR A 305 -30.61 -31.28 -41.35
CA THR A 305 -30.44 -31.79 -42.73
C THR A 305 -29.12 -32.52 -42.99
N ASN A 306 -28.05 -32.31 -42.21
CA ASN A 306 -26.75 -32.95 -42.47
C ASN A 306 -26.09 -33.42 -41.16
N GLY A 307 -26.17 -34.72 -40.89
CA GLY A 307 -25.31 -35.36 -39.90
C GLY A 307 -23.85 -35.32 -40.35
N ASP A 308 -22.96 -34.98 -39.42
CA ASP A 308 -21.52 -35.23 -39.44
C ASP A 308 -20.53 -34.24 -40.08
N GLN A 309 -20.90 -33.04 -40.50
CA GLN A 309 -19.88 -31.99 -40.79
C GLN A 309 -20.21 -30.64 -40.17
N LYS A 310 -19.62 -30.41 -38.99
CA LYS A 310 -19.61 -29.14 -38.25
C LYS A 310 -18.63 -28.15 -38.91
N GLN A 311 -18.84 -27.80 -40.18
CA GLN A 311 -18.12 -26.69 -40.79
C GLN A 311 -18.70 -25.37 -40.26
N VAL A 312 -17.82 -24.53 -39.70
CA VAL A 312 -18.10 -23.15 -39.31
C VAL A 312 -18.29 -22.36 -40.60
N ILE A 313 -19.49 -22.42 -41.17
CA ILE A 313 -19.91 -21.56 -42.28
C ILE A 313 -20.54 -20.32 -41.64
N ASP A 314 -20.21 -19.12 -42.14
CA ASP A 314 -20.91 -17.89 -41.79
C ASP A 314 -22.43 -18.09 -42.00
N ILE A 315 -23.16 -18.30 -40.91
CA ILE A 315 -24.60 -18.63 -40.90
C ILE A 315 -25.42 -17.52 -41.54
N THR A 316 -24.87 -16.31 -41.63
CA THR A 316 -25.51 -15.18 -42.33
C THR A 316 -25.76 -15.50 -43.80
N LEU A 317 -24.95 -16.37 -44.44
CA LEU A 317 -25.16 -16.83 -45.82
C LEU A 317 -26.40 -17.71 -45.98
N SER A 318 -26.91 -18.29 -44.90
CA SER A 318 -28.13 -19.12 -44.90
C SER A 318 -29.41 -18.31 -44.63
N PHE A 319 -29.30 -16.98 -44.46
CA PHE A 319 -30.47 -16.15 -44.21
C PHE A 319 -31.30 -15.98 -45.48
N ASP A 320 -32.63 -16.06 -45.33
CA ASP A 320 -33.56 -15.64 -46.37
C ASP A 320 -33.57 -14.11 -46.52
N GLU A 321 -34.21 -13.62 -47.59
CA GLU A 321 -34.29 -12.20 -47.89
C GLU A 321 -34.94 -11.38 -46.76
N ALA A 322 -35.92 -11.95 -46.05
CA ALA A 322 -36.60 -11.28 -44.94
C ALA A 322 -35.66 -11.08 -43.75
N LYS A 323 -34.90 -12.11 -43.38
CA LYS A 323 -33.86 -12.05 -42.33
C LYS A 323 -32.73 -11.12 -42.71
N LEU A 324 -32.28 -11.12 -43.96
CA LEU A 324 -31.27 -10.17 -44.44
C LEU A 324 -31.75 -8.72 -44.35
N LYS A 325 -33.02 -8.46 -44.70
CA LYS A 325 -33.64 -7.14 -44.56
C LYS A 325 -33.74 -6.72 -43.10
N GLN A 326 -34.12 -7.63 -42.20
CA GLN A 326 -34.16 -7.36 -40.76
C GLN A 326 -32.77 -7.09 -40.19
N LEU A 327 -31.77 -7.88 -40.58
CA LEU A 327 -30.37 -7.68 -40.18
C LEU A 327 -29.85 -6.31 -40.64
N SER A 328 -30.17 -5.89 -41.87
CA SER A 328 -29.83 -4.56 -42.39
C SER A 328 -30.42 -3.43 -41.54
N VAL A 329 -31.69 -3.58 -41.09
CA VAL A 329 -32.32 -2.62 -40.18
C VAL A 329 -31.58 -2.56 -38.83
N ILE A 330 -31.16 -3.70 -38.28
CA ILE A 330 -30.41 -3.77 -37.03
C ILE A 330 -29.02 -3.12 -37.18
N ILE A 331 -28.30 -3.44 -38.25
CA ILE A 331 -26.99 -2.83 -38.57
C ILE A 331 -27.12 -1.31 -38.64
N ARG A 332 -28.17 -0.80 -39.29
CA ARG A 332 -28.43 0.64 -39.38
C ARG A 332 -28.66 1.29 -38.01
N LYS A 333 -29.43 0.65 -37.13
CA LYS A 333 -29.64 1.12 -35.74
C LYS A 333 -28.34 1.13 -34.94
N LEU A 334 -27.50 0.11 -35.10
CA LEU A 334 -26.20 0.05 -34.42
C LEU A 334 -25.22 1.09 -34.98
N LEU A 335 -25.25 1.38 -36.28
CA LEU A 335 -24.49 2.49 -36.89
C LEU A 335 -24.94 3.85 -36.34
N GLU A 336 -26.25 4.06 -36.21
CA GLU A 336 -26.83 5.27 -35.62
C GLU A 336 -26.29 5.49 -34.19
N ILE A 337 -26.37 4.45 -33.34
CA ILE A 337 -25.88 4.50 -31.96
C ILE A 337 -24.36 4.75 -31.93
N LEU A 338 -23.59 4.02 -32.76
CA LEU A 338 -22.14 4.19 -32.83
C LEU A 338 -21.78 5.64 -33.17
N ILE A 339 -22.46 6.26 -34.15
CA ILE A 339 -22.22 7.65 -34.50
C ILE A 339 -22.58 8.59 -33.37
N ARG A 340 -23.76 8.42 -32.77
CA ARG A 340 -24.21 9.28 -31.67
C ARG A 340 -23.21 9.27 -30.52
N VAL A 341 -22.76 8.09 -30.11
CA VAL A 341 -21.83 7.91 -28.99
C VAL A 341 -20.44 8.43 -29.33
N THR A 342 -19.91 8.16 -30.53
CA THR A 342 -18.61 8.70 -30.97
C THR A 342 -18.63 10.22 -31.01
N PHE A 343 -19.63 10.82 -31.65
CA PHE A 343 -19.74 12.28 -31.74
C PHE A 343 -19.91 12.93 -30.37
N SER A 344 -20.71 12.32 -29.48
CA SER A 344 -20.89 12.81 -28.12
C SER A 344 -19.61 12.73 -27.29
N SER A 345 -18.81 11.67 -27.43
CA SER A 345 -17.51 11.53 -26.75
C SER A 345 -16.56 12.67 -27.14
N LEU A 346 -16.40 12.89 -28.44
CA LEU A 346 -15.49 13.93 -28.94
C LEU A 346 -16.00 15.34 -28.63
N SER A 347 -17.33 15.55 -28.63
CA SER A 347 -17.94 16.81 -28.26
C SER A 347 -17.67 17.13 -26.79
N ASP A 348 -17.80 16.14 -25.91
CA ASP A 348 -17.55 16.29 -24.48
C ASP A 348 -16.08 16.65 -24.18
N GLU A 349 -15.15 16.00 -24.86
CA GLU A 349 -13.72 16.33 -24.79
C GLU A 349 -13.45 17.79 -25.18
N GLU A 350 -14.06 18.25 -26.29
CA GLU A 350 -13.90 19.64 -26.76
C GLU A 350 -14.56 20.67 -25.84
N ASP A 351 -15.66 20.30 -25.19
CA ASP A 351 -16.31 21.12 -24.17
C ASP A 351 -15.40 21.25 -22.95
N LEU A 352 -14.77 20.17 -22.49
CA LEU A 352 -13.76 20.21 -21.42
C LEU A 352 -12.56 21.08 -21.80
N ILE A 353 -12.05 20.94 -23.03
CA ILE A 353 -10.95 21.76 -23.57
C ILE A 353 -11.29 23.25 -23.49
N THR A 354 -12.51 23.60 -23.90
CA THR A 354 -12.96 25.00 -23.95
C THR A 354 -13.26 25.54 -22.56
N LYS A 355 -14.02 24.80 -21.75
CA LYS A 355 -14.43 25.18 -20.40
C LYS A 355 -13.22 25.41 -19.47
N TYR A 356 -12.21 24.54 -19.55
CA TYR A 356 -11.02 24.63 -18.70
C TYR A 356 -9.84 25.36 -19.35
N HIS A 357 -10.08 26.10 -20.43
CA HIS A 357 -9.09 26.97 -21.05
C HIS A 357 -7.77 26.22 -21.31
N ILE A 358 -7.87 25.04 -21.93
CA ILE A 358 -6.70 24.23 -22.31
C ILE A 358 -5.88 25.01 -23.35
N PRO A 359 -4.53 24.95 -23.29
CA PRO A 359 -3.66 25.76 -24.16
C PRO A 359 -4.04 25.66 -25.64
N HIS A 360 -4.00 26.80 -26.33
CA HIS A 360 -4.48 26.92 -27.72
C HIS A 360 -3.78 25.97 -28.70
N HIS A 361 -2.48 25.71 -28.49
CA HIS A 361 -1.72 24.71 -29.24
C HIS A 361 -2.37 23.32 -29.16
N HIS A 362 -2.61 22.82 -27.95
CA HIS A 362 -3.21 21.50 -27.75
C HIS A 362 -4.64 21.48 -28.31
N LYS A 363 -5.44 22.50 -28.00
CA LYS A 363 -6.80 22.64 -28.55
C LYS A 363 -6.81 22.52 -30.09
N LYS A 364 -5.94 23.25 -30.78
CA LYS A 364 -5.88 23.26 -32.25
C LYS A 364 -5.53 21.89 -32.82
N ASP A 365 -4.49 21.24 -32.27
CA ASP A 365 -4.02 19.94 -32.76
C ASP A 365 -5.02 18.82 -32.45
N HIS A 366 -5.65 18.87 -31.28
CA HIS A 366 -6.69 17.95 -30.84
C HIS A 366 -7.93 18.05 -31.76
N HIS A 367 -8.45 19.27 -31.97
CA HIS A 367 -9.57 19.53 -32.88
C HIS A 367 -9.27 19.08 -34.32
N ALA A 368 -8.05 19.31 -34.82
CA ALA A 368 -7.67 18.86 -36.15
C ALA A 368 -7.73 17.33 -36.29
N GLN A 369 -7.30 16.60 -35.26
CA GLN A 369 -7.37 15.13 -35.25
C GLN A 369 -8.81 14.61 -35.19
N HIS A 370 -9.67 15.22 -34.38
CA HIS A 370 -11.11 14.90 -34.35
C HIS A 370 -11.74 15.05 -35.74
N ALA A 371 -11.51 16.18 -36.40
CA ALA A 371 -12.08 16.42 -37.73
C ALA A 371 -11.61 15.38 -38.77
N VAL A 372 -10.32 15.02 -38.75
CA VAL A 372 -9.75 13.98 -39.64
C VAL A 372 -10.35 12.61 -39.33
N PHE A 373 -10.53 12.26 -38.05
CA PHE A 373 -11.11 10.99 -37.64
C PHE A 373 -12.58 10.88 -38.05
N LEU A 374 -13.39 11.91 -37.80
CA LEU A 374 -14.81 11.94 -38.14
C LEU A 374 -15.04 11.86 -39.65
N ARG A 375 -14.19 12.52 -40.45
CA ARG A 375 -14.21 12.40 -41.91
C ARG A 375 -13.98 10.96 -42.38
N LYS A 376 -13.09 10.20 -41.73
CA LYS A 376 -12.85 8.79 -42.05
C LYS A 376 -14.03 7.92 -41.64
N ILE A 377 -14.59 8.15 -40.44
CA ILE A 377 -15.78 7.42 -39.94
C ILE A 377 -16.94 7.57 -40.92
N GLN A 378 -17.21 8.80 -41.35
CA GLN A 378 -18.26 9.11 -42.30
C GLN A 378 -18.14 8.32 -43.61
N GLN A 379 -16.93 8.17 -44.15
CA GLN A 379 -16.69 7.36 -45.35
C GLN A 379 -16.96 5.87 -45.10
N GLU A 380 -16.42 5.32 -44.01
CA GLU A 380 -16.62 3.91 -43.63
C GLU A 380 -18.09 3.57 -43.41
N ILE A 381 -18.86 4.46 -42.78
CA ILE A 381 -20.28 4.22 -42.51
C ILE A 381 -21.09 4.18 -43.80
N LEU A 382 -20.79 5.05 -44.75
CA LEU A 382 -21.46 5.03 -46.05
C LEU A 382 -21.10 3.79 -46.87
N ILE A 383 -19.96 3.16 -46.60
CA ILE A 383 -19.54 1.88 -47.17
C ILE A 383 -20.31 0.74 -46.49
N ILE A 384 -20.33 0.69 -45.15
CA ILE A 384 -21.03 -0.34 -44.37
C ILE A 384 -22.55 -0.30 -44.66
N ALA A 385 -23.14 0.88 -44.75
CA ALA A 385 -24.56 1.04 -45.08
C ALA A 385 -24.92 0.51 -46.48
N ARG A 386 -23.94 0.30 -47.37
CA ARG A 386 -24.10 -0.33 -48.70
C ARG A 386 -23.82 -1.85 -48.68
N ALA A 387 -23.74 -2.45 -47.48
CA ALA A 387 -23.60 -3.88 -47.26
C ALA A 387 -22.27 -4.52 -47.71
N THR A 388 -21.17 -3.75 -47.75
CA THR A 388 -19.83 -4.32 -47.94
C THR A 388 -19.16 -4.62 -46.59
N LYS A 389 -18.66 -5.84 -46.40
CA LYS A 389 -17.88 -6.25 -45.21
C LYS A 389 -16.54 -5.48 -45.20
N GLN A 390 -16.32 -4.50 -44.31
CA GLN A 390 -15.04 -3.78 -44.24
C GLN A 390 -14.69 -3.10 -42.88
N HIS A 391 -13.50 -2.48 -42.86
CA HIS A 391 -12.49 -2.27 -41.81
C HIS A 391 -12.81 -1.40 -40.58
N SER A 392 -14.06 -1.28 -40.14
CA SER A 392 -14.43 -0.43 -38.98
C SER A 392 -13.55 -0.64 -37.74
N LYS A 393 -13.19 -1.89 -37.42
CA LYS A 393 -12.26 -2.22 -36.31
C LYS A 393 -10.89 -1.56 -36.45
N GLN A 394 -10.31 -1.55 -37.64
CA GLN A 394 -8.96 -0.99 -37.85
C GLN A 394 -8.95 0.52 -37.67
N LEU A 395 -10.02 1.20 -38.08
CA LEU A 395 -10.18 2.63 -37.91
C LEU A 395 -10.19 3.01 -36.42
N TYR A 396 -11.04 2.36 -35.62
CA TYR A 396 -11.13 2.64 -34.18
C TYR A 396 -9.89 2.17 -33.42
N SER A 397 -9.26 1.07 -33.81
CA SER A 397 -7.97 0.67 -33.23
C SER A 397 -6.88 1.73 -33.48
N GLY A 398 -6.83 2.29 -34.69
CA GLY A 398 -5.92 3.39 -35.01
C GLY A 398 -6.19 4.65 -34.19
N TRP A 399 -7.47 4.95 -33.90
CA TRP A 399 -7.86 6.05 -33.01
C TRP A 399 -7.41 5.80 -31.57
N LEU A 400 -7.68 4.62 -31.00
CA LEU A 400 -7.23 4.28 -29.64
C LEU A 400 -5.70 4.43 -29.47
N VAL A 401 -4.93 3.92 -30.43
CA VAL A 401 -3.46 3.90 -30.35
C VAL A 401 -2.85 5.29 -30.62
N ASN A 402 -3.37 6.04 -31.58
CA ASN A 402 -2.71 7.29 -31.99
C ASN A 402 -3.29 8.53 -31.32
N HIS A 403 -4.56 8.48 -30.94
CA HIS A 403 -5.28 9.60 -30.37
C HIS A 403 -5.49 9.40 -28.88
N VAL A 404 -6.29 8.41 -28.47
CA VAL A 404 -6.66 8.21 -27.06
C VAL A 404 -5.43 8.04 -26.16
N SER A 405 -4.54 7.11 -26.49
CA SER A 405 -3.39 6.81 -25.62
C SER A 405 -2.32 7.92 -25.55
N LYS A 406 -2.41 8.94 -26.41
CA LYS A 406 -1.40 10.01 -26.55
C LYS A 406 -1.99 11.40 -26.31
N VAL A 407 -2.94 11.78 -27.14
CA VAL A 407 -3.56 13.11 -27.15
C VAL A 407 -4.53 13.26 -25.99
N ASP A 408 -5.41 12.28 -25.76
CA ASP A 408 -6.39 12.37 -24.67
C ASP A 408 -5.72 12.20 -23.31
N ARG A 409 -4.67 11.36 -23.22
CA ARG A 409 -3.83 11.27 -22.02
C ARG A 409 -3.11 12.59 -21.71
N GLU A 410 -2.62 13.30 -22.74
CA GLU A 410 -2.08 14.66 -22.56
C GLU A 410 -3.17 15.63 -22.11
N LEU A 411 -4.37 15.56 -22.71
CA LEU A 411 -5.53 16.35 -22.30
C LEU A 411 -5.85 16.13 -20.81
N THR A 412 -5.93 14.89 -20.35
CA THR A 412 -6.17 14.58 -18.93
C THR A 412 -5.11 15.23 -18.05
N THR A 413 -3.83 15.14 -18.43
CA THR A 413 -2.73 15.76 -17.67
C THR A 413 -2.91 17.27 -17.56
N LEU A 414 -3.43 17.92 -18.60
CA LEU A 414 -3.73 19.36 -18.61
C LEU A 414 -5.00 19.73 -17.85
N LEU A 415 -5.95 18.80 -17.74
CA LEU A 415 -7.18 18.96 -16.95
C LEU A 415 -6.92 18.79 -15.45
N VAL A 416 -5.98 17.92 -15.07
CA VAL A 416 -5.56 17.75 -13.67
C VAL A 416 -5.02 19.06 -13.13
N GLY A 417 -5.68 19.59 -12.09
CA GLY A 417 -5.36 20.89 -11.49
C GLY A 417 -6.13 22.08 -12.07
N LYS A 418 -6.93 21.87 -13.14
CA LYS A 418 -7.86 22.89 -13.68
C LYS A 418 -9.32 22.52 -13.48
N ALA A 419 -9.67 21.26 -13.72
CA ALA A 419 -11.02 20.75 -13.52
C ALA A 419 -11.19 20.16 -12.11
N PRO A 420 -12.36 20.32 -11.47
CA PRO A 420 -12.65 19.65 -10.22
C PRO A 420 -12.75 18.13 -10.44
N GLU A 421 -12.26 17.35 -9.48
CA GLU A 421 -12.23 15.88 -9.55
C GLU A 421 -13.63 15.30 -9.79
N SER A 422 -14.66 15.84 -9.14
CA SER A 422 -16.06 15.44 -9.35
C SER A 422 -16.53 15.56 -10.80
N GLU A 423 -15.96 16.49 -11.57
CA GLU A 423 -16.29 16.65 -12.99
C GLU A 423 -15.52 15.68 -13.89
N LEU A 424 -14.30 15.30 -13.51
CA LEU A 424 -13.48 14.29 -14.19
C LEU A 424 -13.95 12.85 -13.88
N GLU A 425 -14.68 12.67 -12.79
CA GLU A 425 -15.32 11.41 -12.40
C GLU A 425 -16.79 11.31 -12.84
N SER A 426 -17.35 12.40 -13.40
CA SER A 426 -18.75 12.46 -13.81
C SER A 426 -19.08 11.40 -14.87
N GLN A 427 -20.27 10.80 -14.73
CA GLN A 427 -20.75 9.71 -15.60
C GLN A 427 -21.92 10.14 -16.49
N ASP A 428 -22.40 11.37 -16.31
CA ASP A 428 -23.62 11.90 -16.91
C ASP A 428 -23.34 12.47 -18.30
N LEU A 429 -23.16 11.58 -19.27
CA LEU A 429 -23.10 11.92 -20.69
C LEU A 429 -24.16 11.11 -21.42
N PHE A 430 -25.39 11.62 -21.39
CA PHE A 430 -26.52 11.05 -22.12
C PHE A 430 -27.14 12.12 -23.01
N TYR A 431 -26.72 12.13 -24.28
CA TYR A 431 -27.36 12.95 -25.30
C TYR A 431 -28.19 12.05 -26.20
N TYR A 432 -29.50 12.30 -26.21
CA TYR A 432 -30.46 11.63 -27.09
C TYR A 432 -30.28 12.05 -28.55
N GLN A 433 -29.75 13.24 -28.75
CA GLN A 433 -29.54 13.88 -30.04
C GLN A 433 -28.07 13.84 -30.41
N LEU A 434 -27.78 13.95 -31.71
CA LEU A 434 -26.41 14.01 -32.20
C LEU A 434 -25.79 15.35 -31.83
N SER A 435 -24.83 15.36 -30.90
CA SER A 435 -24.00 16.54 -30.63
C SER A 435 -22.82 16.57 -31.60
N ILE A 436 -22.71 17.59 -32.44
CA ILE A 436 -21.60 17.70 -33.40
C ILE A 436 -20.43 18.40 -32.70
N PRO A 437 -19.23 17.79 -32.63
CA PRO A 437 -18.06 18.45 -32.05
C PRO A 437 -17.73 19.75 -32.79
N GLN A 438 -17.35 20.78 -32.04
CA GLN A 438 -17.01 22.12 -32.56
C GLN A 438 -15.95 22.05 -33.65
N SER A 439 -14.94 21.18 -33.48
CA SER A 439 -13.88 20.95 -34.45
C SER A 439 -14.42 20.53 -35.82
N TYR A 440 -15.45 19.68 -35.84
CA TYR A 440 -16.00 19.14 -37.06
C TYR A 440 -16.99 20.10 -37.70
N SER A 441 -17.80 20.80 -36.89
CA SER A 441 -18.64 21.92 -37.38
C SER A 441 -17.77 22.98 -38.07
N HIS A 442 -16.72 23.45 -37.39
CA HIS A 442 -15.77 24.41 -37.98
C HIS A 442 -15.06 23.85 -39.21
N PHE A 443 -14.66 22.58 -39.20
CA PHE A 443 -14.07 21.94 -40.39
C PHE A 443 -15.05 22.00 -41.57
N LEU A 444 -16.29 21.57 -41.37
CA LEU A 444 -17.32 21.59 -42.41
C LEU A 444 -17.58 23.01 -42.90
N GLU A 445 -17.57 24.02 -42.05
CA GLU A 445 -17.79 25.42 -42.45
C GLU A 445 -16.57 26.05 -43.14
N SER A 446 -15.37 25.56 -42.86
CA SER A 446 -14.12 26.10 -43.39
C SER A 446 -13.93 25.84 -44.90
N ASP A 447 -13.06 26.63 -45.52
CA ASP A 447 -12.60 26.41 -46.90
C ASP A 447 -11.82 25.10 -47.09
N SER A 448 -11.44 24.43 -45.99
CA SER A 448 -10.73 23.15 -46.04
C SER A 448 -11.67 21.96 -46.28
N ALA A 449 -12.97 22.11 -45.99
CA ALA A 449 -13.95 21.08 -46.31
C ALA A 449 -14.42 21.21 -47.75
N SER A 450 -14.27 20.13 -48.51
CA SER A 450 -14.81 20.09 -49.87
C SER A 450 -16.35 20.05 -49.82
N ILE A 451 -17.01 20.50 -50.91
CA ILE A 451 -18.46 20.31 -51.10
C ILE A 451 -18.84 18.83 -50.96
N GLN A 452 -17.93 17.93 -51.36
CA GLN A 452 -18.11 16.50 -51.19
C GLN A 452 -18.20 16.08 -49.72
N ASP A 453 -17.39 16.65 -48.83
CA ASP A 453 -17.42 16.32 -47.39
C ASP A 453 -18.75 16.72 -46.75
N LYS A 454 -19.27 17.91 -47.08
CA LYS A 454 -20.62 18.37 -46.66
C LYS A 454 -21.72 17.44 -47.17
N ASN A 455 -21.65 17.08 -48.45
CA ASN A 455 -22.64 16.19 -49.08
C ASN A 455 -22.62 14.79 -48.48
N LEU A 456 -21.43 14.25 -48.21
CA LEU A 456 -21.30 12.96 -47.54
C LEU A 456 -21.89 13.03 -46.11
N PHE A 457 -21.80 14.18 -45.44
CA PHE A 457 -22.22 14.31 -44.03
C PHE A 457 -23.74 14.34 -43.96
N ASN A 458 -24.36 15.17 -44.79
CA ASN A 458 -25.80 15.20 -44.98
C ASN A 458 -26.34 13.84 -45.45
N LYS A 459 -25.62 13.15 -46.33
CA LYS A 459 -25.99 11.80 -46.76
C LYS A 459 -25.96 10.79 -45.60
N MET A 460 -24.94 10.86 -44.74
CA MET A 460 -24.84 10.01 -43.55
C MET A 460 -26.00 10.29 -42.59
N LEU A 461 -26.30 11.56 -42.29
CA LEU A 461 -27.42 11.95 -41.44
C LEU A 461 -28.75 11.40 -41.97
N ASN A 462 -28.99 11.53 -43.27
CA ASN A 462 -30.22 11.05 -43.91
C ASN A 462 -30.34 9.52 -43.89
N ILE A 463 -29.25 8.79 -44.16
CA ILE A 463 -29.27 7.32 -44.17
C ILE A 463 -29.51 6.75 -42.77
N LEU A 464 -28.94 7.38 -41.75
CA LEU A 464 -29.04 6.94 -40.36
C LEU A 464 -30.22 7.58 -39.61
N GLU A 465 -31.01 8.44 -40.27
CA GLU A 465 -32.15 9.15 -39.66
C GLU A 465 -31.76 9.95 -38.40
N LEU A 466 -30.52 10.45 -38.36
CA LEU A 466 -29.95 11.17 -37.21
C LEU A 466 -30.51 12.59 -37.12
N LYS A 467 -30.94 12.99 -35.92
CA LYS A 467 -31.36 14.36 -35.60
C LYS A 467 -30.22 15.10 -34.91
N VAL A 468 -29.82 16.22 -35.51
CA VAL A 468 -28.81 17.13 -34.95
C VAL A 468 -29.48 18.02 -33.90
N ASP A 469 -28.82 18.19 -32.76
CA ASP A 469 -29.26 19.16 -31.76
C ASP A 469 -29.03 20.59 -32.27
N GLN A 470 -30.13 21.33 -32.43
CA GLN A 470 -30.08 22.71 -32.93
C GLN A 470 -29.58 23.71 -31.87
N GLN A 471 -29.39 23.29 -30.62
CA GLN A 471 -28.92 24.19 -29.56
C GLN A 471 -27.40 24.44 -29.58
N ASN A 472 -26.64 23.66 -30.37
CA ASN A 472 -25.18 23.75 -30.47
C ASN A 472 -24.65 24.26 -31.84
N THR A 473 -25.54 24.77 -32.70
CA THR A 473 -25.20 25.58 -33.90
C THR A 473 -25.55 27.03 -33.65
#